data_AF-A0A7S3L8T4-F1
#
_entry.id   AF-A0A7S3L8T4-F1
#
_cell.length_a   1.000
_cell.length_b   1.000
_cell.length_c   1.000
_cell.angle_alpha   90.00
_cell.angle_beta   90.00
_cell.angle_gamma   90.00
#
_symmetry.space_group_name_H-M   'P 1'
#
loop_
_entity.id
_entity.type
_entity.pdbx_description
1 polymer ?
#
loop_
_entity_poly.entity_id
_entity_poly.type
_entity_poly.pdbx_seq_one_letter_code
_entity_poly.pdbx_strand_id
1 'polypeptide(L)'
;MSAALASSVIAAAPAKASLKPASAVVAPVSNVVAARNMMTWNPIGNTMYETFSFLPPLSDDEIARQVDYIIGNGWTPCLEFAPEDTSRTDDVNTSRISCSTACYYDNRYWTLWKLPMFGCTNAADVLKEIAAAKAAYPECYIRVSAFDSDKQVQVASFLVQRISTALPMEKRSMA
;
A
#
# COMPACT_ATOMS: atom_id res chain seq x y z
N MET A 1 -63.20 -52.58 23.84
CA MET A 1 -63.18 -52.20 25.26
C MET A 1 -61.86 -51.49 25.50
N SER A 2 -61.88 -50.15 25.55
CA SER A 2 -60.70 -49.31 25.69
C SER A 2 -60.07 -49.46 27.08
N ALA A 3 -58.77 -49.72 27.13
CA ALA A 3 -57.98 -49.62 28.35
C ALA A 3 -57.59 -48.15 28.57
N ALA A 4 -57.96 -47.62 29.73
CA ALA A 4 -57.69 -46.24 30.16
C ALA A 4 -56.22 -46.09 30.60
N LEU A 5 -55.52 -45.09 30.03
CA LEU A 5 -54.24 -44.62 30.55
C LEU A 5 -54.48 -43.73 31.77
N ALA A 6 -53.95 -44.12 32.93
CA ALA A 6 -53.87 -43.26 34.11
C ALA A 6 -52.77 -42.20 33.90
N SER A 7 -53.17 -40.93 33.86
CA SER A 7 -52.24 -39.79 33.76
C SER A 7 -51.75 -39.41 35.16
N SER A 8 -50.45 -39.54 35.41
CA SER A 8 -49.83 -39.04 36.64
C SER A 8 -49.64 -37.53 36.55
N VAL A 9 -50.27 -36.76 37.44
CA VAL A 9 -50.06 -35.32 37.54
C VAL A 9 -48.71 -35.07 38.22
N ILE A 10 -47.71 -34.62 37.46
CA ILE A 10 -46.46 -34.09 38.02
C ILE A 10 -46.72 -32.65 38.44
N ALA A 11 -46.61 -32.36 39.74
CA ALA A 11 -46.71 -31.00 40.26
C ALA A 11 -45.52 -30.16 39.75
N ALA A 12 -45.81 -29.05 39.07
CA ALA A 12 -44.79 -28.11 38.61
C ALA A 12 -44.19 -27.33 39.78
N ALA A 13 -42.87 -27.29 39.87
CA ALA A 13 -42.12 -26.46 40.81
C ALA A 13 -42.33 -24.96 40.54
N PRO A 14 -42.24 -24.08 41.55
CA PRO A 14 -42.51 -22.65 41.37
C PRO A 14 -41.45 -22.00 40.47
N ALA A 15 -41.91 -21.04 39.65
CA ALA A 15 -41.10 -20.32 38.67
C ALA A 15 -39.85 -19.68 39.32
N LYS A 16 -38.67 -19.96 38.75
CA LYS A 16 -37.44 -19.23 39.10
C LYS A 16 -37.56 -17.78 38.63
N ALA A 17 -37.20 -16.86 39.53
CA ALA A 17 -37.27 -15.42 39.37
C ALA A 17 -36.69 -14.95 38.02
N SER A 18 -37.41 -14.04 37.35
CA SER A 18 -36.93 -13.33 36.17
C SER A 18 -35.68 -12.52 36.53
N LEU A 19 -34.54 -12.89 35.96
CA LEU A 19 -33.31 -12.11 36.05
C LEU A 19 -33.52 -10.81 35.26
N LYS A 20 -33.47 -9.66 35.94
CA LYS A 20 -33.45 -8.36 35.27
C LYS A 20 -32.20 -8.26 34.38
N PRO A 21 -32.30 -7.71 33.16
CA PRO A 21 -31.13 -7.48 32.34
C PRO A 21 -30.20 -6.52 33.08
N ALA A 22 -28.95 -6.92 33.28
CA ALA A 22 -27.93 -6.03 33.81
C ALA A 22 -27.62 -4.99 32.74
N SER A 23 -28.18 -3.78 32.89
CA SER A 23 -27.68 -2.62 32.14
C SER A 23 -26.38 -2.21 32.83
N ALA A 24 -25.25 -2.66 32.29
CA ALA A 24 -23.97 -2.13 32.71
C ALA A 24 -23.92 -0.66 32.34
N VAL A 25 -23.97 0.23 33.34
CA VAL A 25 -23.68 1.65 33.13
C VAL A 25 -22.19 1.74 32.84
N VAL A 26 -21.84 1.77 31.56
CA VAL A 26 -20.47 2.04 31.12
C VAL A 26 -20.12 3.43 31.62
N ALA A 27 -19.10 3.53 32.47
CA ALA A 27 -18.63 4.81 32.97
C ALA A 27 -18.30 5.72 31.76
N PRO A 28 -18.73 7.00 31.77
CA PRO A 28 -18.39 7.90 30.68
C PRO A 28 -16.87 8.04 30.61
N VAL A 29 -16.32 7.85 29.42
CA VAL A 29 -14.88 7.98 29.18
C VAL A 29 -14.51 9.42 29.54
N SER A 30 -13.81 9.61 30.66
CA SER A 30 -13.56 10.92 31.28
C SER A 30 -12.64 11.82 30.46
N ASN A 31 -12.07 11.32 29.36
CA ASN A 31 -11.03 11.99 28.59
C ASN A 31 -11.45 12.30 27.13
N VAL A 32 -12.69 12.77 26.93
CA VAL A 32 -13.23 13.17 25.61
C VAL A 32 -12.35 14.23 24.91
N VAL A 33 -11.56 14.99 25.67
CA VAL A 33 -10.60 15.97 25.12
C VAL A 33 -9.41 15.28 24.44
N ALA A 34 -8.91 14.16 24.96
CA ALA A 34 -7.81 13.39 24.36
C ALA A 34 -8.25 12.57 23.13
N ALA A 35 -9.54 12.20 23.05
CA ALA A 35 -10.11 11.54 21.88
C ALA A 35 -10.08 12.41 20.60
N ARG A 36 -9.94 13.74 20.75
CA ARG A 36 -9.80 14.70 19.63
C ARG A 36 -8.40 14.74 19.01
N ASN A 37 -7.42 14.04 19.59
CA ASN A 37 -6.06 13.95 19.07
C ASN A 37 -5.82 12.67 18.26
N MET A 38 -6.85 11.83 18.10
CA MET A 38 -6.74 10.64 17.24
C MET A 38 -6.93 11.06 15.80
N MET A 39 -5.93 10.78 14.97
CA MET A 39 -6.08 10.93 13.53
C MET A 39 -6.48 9.60 12.90
N THR A 40 -7.35 9.66 11.91
CA THR A 40 -7.73 8.53 11.07
C THR A 40 -6.94 8.58 9.77
N TRP A 41 -6.42 7.44 9.33
CA TRP A 41 -5.75 7.33 8.04
C TRP A 41 -6.77 7.51 6.90
N ASN A 42 -6.48 8.42 5.97
CA ASN A 42 -7.38 8.73 4.86
C ASN A 42 -7.37 7.59 3.83
N PRO A 43 -8.52 6.94 3.55
CA PRO A 43 -8.59 5.86 2.55
C PRO A 43 -8.77 6.38 1.12
N ILE A 44 -9.03 7.68 0.92
CA ILE A 44 -9.40 8.27 -0.37
C ILE A 44 -8.17 8.85 -1.05
N GLY A 45 -7.80 8.32 -2.22
CA GLY A 45 -6.69 8.84 -3.03
C GLY A 45 -5.29 8.70 -2.42
N ASN A 46 -5.16 7.98 -1.29
CA ASN A 46 -3.94 7.83 -0.52
C ASN A 46 -3.10 6.61 -0.96
N THR A 47 -2.86 6.50 -2.26
CA THR A 47 -2.13 5.37 -2.84
C THR A 47 -0.62 5.47 -2.57
N MET A 48 -0.02 4.31 -2.31
CA MET A 48 1.40 4.14 -2.04
C MET A 48 2.12 3.48 -3.22
N TYR A 49 3.45 3.63 -3.23
CA TYR A 49 4.34 3.17 -4.30
C TYR A 49 5.58 2.49 -3.70
N GLU A 50 5.34 1.52 -2.81
CA GLU A 50 6.37 0.70 -2.16
C GLU A 50 7.43 1.52 -1.39
N THR A 51 8.70 1.12 -1.48
CA THR A 51 9.80 1.66 -0.68
C THR A 51 9.85 3.19 -0.69
N PHE A 52 9.99 3.77 0.50
CA PHE A 52 10.00 5.22 0.77
C PHE A 52 8.68 5.96 0.49
N SER A 53 7.61 5.31 0.03
CA SER A 53 6.38 6.04 -0.29
C SER A 53 5.70 6.69 0.91
N PHE A 54 5.95 6.19 2.12
CA PHE A 54 5.47 6.73 3.40
C PHE A 54 6.26 7.94 3.90
N LEU A 55 7.47 8.17 3.38
CA LEU A 55 8.28 9.33 3.70
C LEU A 55 7.80 10.56 2.89
N PRO A 56 8.23 11.78 3.29
CA PRO A 56 8.16 12.94 2.40
C PRO A 56 8.80 12.65 1.04
N PRO A 57 8.37 13.33 -0.04
CA PRO A 57 9.06 13.24 -1.33
C PRO A 57 10.55 13.52 -1.16
N LEU A 58 11.40 12.62 -1.67
CA LEU A 58 12.84 12.78 -1.59
C LEU A 58 13.29 13.99 -2.41
N SER A 59 14.16 14.80 -1.83
CA SER A 59 14.88 15.85 -2.52
C SER A 59 15.90 15.28 -3.51
N ASP A 60 16.36 16.08 -4.47
CA ASP A 60 17.37 15.65 -5.44
C ASP A 60 18.68 15.19 -4.76
N ASP A 61 19.07 15.83 -3.64
CA ASP A 61 20.24 15.43 -2.84
C ASP A 61 20.03 14.10 -2.10
N GLU A 62 18.81 13.80 -1.67
CA GLU A 62 18.46 12.49 -1.10
C GLU A 62 18.45 11.39 -2.15
N ILE A 63 17.90 11.69 -3.34
CA ILE A 63 17.92 10.79 -4.49
C ILE A 63 19.37 10.51 -4.90
N ALA A 64 20.22 11.56 -4.98
CA ALA A 64 21.64 11.43 -5.29
C ALA A 64 22.32 10.44 -4.33
N ARG A 65 22.08 10.56 -3.02
CA ARG A 65 22.64 9.66 -2.01
C ARG A 65 22.14 8.21 -2.16
N GLN A 66 20.88 8.00 -2.56
CA GLN A 66 20.39 6.65 -2.86
C GLN A 66 21.05 6.06 -4.12
N VAL A 67 21.31 6.90 -5.13
CA VAL A 67 22.03 6.48 -6.33
C VAL A 67 23.49 6.17 -6.02
N ASP A 68 24.16 6.98 -5.19
CA ASP A 68 25.51 6.69 -4.72
C ASP A 68 25.56 5.36 -3.96
N TYR A 69 24.53 5.05 -3.15
CA TYR A 69 24.41 3.74 -2.51
C TYR A 69 24.28 2.60 -3.53
N ILE A 70 23.46 2.77 -4.58
CA ILE A 70 23.33 1.79 -5.66
C ILE A 70 24.68 1.54 -6.34
N ILE A 71 25.37 2.60 -6.74
CA ILE A 71 26.67 2.54 -7.42
C ILE A 71 27.74 1.95 -6.49
N GLY A 72 27.75 2.34 -5.22
CA GLY A 72 28.71 1.86 -4.22
C GLY A 72 28.59 0.36 -3.92
N ASN A 73 27.42 -0.25 -4.17
CA ASN A 73 27.23 -1.69 -4.10
C ASN A 73 27.53 -2.42 -5.44
N GLY A 74 27.93 -1.69 -6.48
CA GLY A 74 28.15 -2.26 -7.82
C GLY A 74 26.86 -2.62 -8.56
N TRP A 75 25.71 -2.10 -8.13
CA TRP A 75 24.43 -2.38 -8.76
C TRP A 75 24.17 -1.44 -9.94
N THR A 76 23.38 -1.91 -10.91
CA THR A 76 23.08 -1.14 -12.12
C THR A 76 21.78 -0.36 -11.96
N PRO A 77 21.80 0.99 -11.95
CA PRO A 77 20.60 1.81 -11.90
C PRO A 77 19.84 1.78 -13.25
N CYS A 78 18.53 1.93 -13.16
CA CYS A 78 17.61 1.97 -14.30
C CYS A 78 16.42 2.88 -13.94
N LEU A 79 15.80 3.46 -14.95
CA LEU A 79 14.58 4.25 -14.79
C LEU A 79 13.41 3.52 -15.45
N GLU A 80 12.26 3.59 -14.80
CA GLU A 80 10.99 3.09 -15.34
C GLU A 80 9.91 4.13 -15.12
N PHE A 81 8.94 4.18 -16.04
CA PHE A 81 7.84 5.13 -15.98
C PHE A 81 6.51 4.50 -16.41
N ALA A 82 5.42 5.03 -15.85
CA ALA A 82 4.06 4.63 -16.20
C ALA A 82 3.10 5.83 -16.09
N PRO A 83 2.13 5.96 -17.01
CA PRO A 83 1.01 6.89 -16.85
C PRO A 83 0.12 6.50 -15.66
N GLU A 84 -0.76 7.42 -15.23
CA GLU A 84 -1.58 7.25 -14.02
C GLU A 84 -2.42 5.97 -14.02
N ASP A 85 -3.01 5.63 -15.16
CA ASP A 85 -3.90 4.49 -15.38
C ASP A 85 -3.21 3.13 -15.21
N THR A 86 -1.91 3.05 -15.50
CA THR A 86 -1.12 1.81 -15.45
C THR A 86 -0.01 1.84 -14.40
N SER A 87 0.00 2.88 -13.55
CA SER A 87 0.98 3.03 -12.47
C SER A 87 0.72 2.08 -11.28
N ARG A 88 -0.50 1.53 -11.17
CA ARG A 88 -0.96 0.75 -10.01
C ARG A 88 -1.29 -0.67 -10.46
N THR A 89 -1.07 -1.65 -9.59
CA THR A 89 -1.49 -3.02 -9.85
C THR A 89 -2.98 -3.10 -10.10
N ASP A 90 -3.38 -3.88 -11.09
CA ASP A 90 -4.77 -4.08 -11.48
C ASP A 90 -5.01 -5.58 -11.77
N ASP A 91 -6.24 -5.96 -12.07
CA ASP A 91 -6.65 -7.34 -12.34
C ASP A 91 -7.48 -7.50 -13.63
N VAL A 92 -7.50 -6.49 -14.51
CA VAL A 92 -8.25 -6.47 -15.77
C VAL A 92 -8.10 -7.77 -16.58
N ASN A 93 -6.88 -8.30 -16.69
CA ASN A 93 -6.60 -9.49 -17.51
C ASN A 93 -6.94 -10.81 -16.82
N THR A 94 -7.23 -10.82 -15.51
CA THR A 94 -7.58 -12.05 -14.77
C THR A 94 -8.84 -12.71 -15.31
N SER A 95 -9.78 -11.92 -15.86
CA SER A 95 -11.00 -12.40 -16.51
C SER A 95 -10.76 -13.36 -17.68
N ARG A 96 -9.55 -13.35 -18.27
CA ARG A 96 -9.15 -14.22 -19.39
C ARG A 96 -8.47 -15.51 -18.92
N ILE A 97 -8.22 -15.67 -17.61
CA ILE A 97 -7.45 -16.78 -17.04
C ILE A 97 -8.44 -17.80 -16.46
N SER A 98 -8.42 -19.02 -16.99
CA SER A 98 -9.31 -20.11 -16.55
C SER A 98 -8.73 -20.95 -15.41
N CYS A 99 -7.47 -20.75 -15.06
CA CYS A 99 -6.77 -21.41 -13.97
C CYS A 99 -6.46 -20.43 -12.82
N SER A 100 -5.55 -20.79 -11.91
CA SER A 100 -5.21 -19.94 -10.77
C SER A 100 -4.57 -18.62 -11.21
N THR A 101 -5.02 -17.53 -10.60
CA THR A 101 -4.44 -16.18 -10.72
C THR A 101 -3.55 -15.82 -9.53
N ALA A 102 -3.15 -16.80 -8.70
CA ALA A 102 -2.31 -16.56 -7.55
C ALA A 102 -1.01 -15.84 -7.96
N CYS A 103 -0.73 -14.70 -7.31
CA CYS A 103 0.42 -13.84 -7.60
C CYS A 103 0.47 -13.28 -9.03
N TYR A 104 -0.65 -13.28 -9.77
CA TYR A 104 -0.81 -12.56 -11.02
C TYR A 104 -1.49 -11.22 -10.77
N TYR A 105 -0.84 -10.15 -11.20
CA TYR A 105 -1.38 -8.79 -11.20
C TYR A 105 -0.92 -8.09 -12.48
N ASP A 106 -1.79 -7.28 -13.06
CA ASP A 106 -1.44 -6.38 -14.14
C ASP A 106 -0.58 -5.23 -13.60
N ASN A 107 0.07 -4.48 -14.49
CA ASN A 107 0.77 -3.22 -14.18
C ASN A 107 1.93 -3.31 -13.17
N ARG A 108 2.44 -4.51 -12.87
CA ARG A 108 3.71 -4.69 -12.13
C ARG A 108 4.91 -4.18 -12.92
N TYR A 109 4.88 -4.43 -14.24
CA TYR A 109 5.90 -3.96 -15.18
C TYR A 109 5.57 -2.56 -15.65
N TRP A 110 6.59 -1.69 -15.63
CA TRP A 110 6.51 -0.34 -16.16
C TRP A 110 7.36 -0.22 -17.42
N THR A 111 7.21 0.88 -18.16
CA THR A 111 7.99 1.11 -19.37
C THR A 111 9.40 1.52 -18.99
N LEU A 112 10.40 0.86 -19.58
CA LEU A 112 11.79 1.17 -19.32
C LEU A 112 12.19 2.48 -20.02
N TRP A 113 12.86 3.37 -19.30
CA TRP A 113 13.45 4.57 -19.89
C TRP A 113 14.86 4.24 -20.40
N LYS A 114 15.02 4.29 -21.72
CA LYS A 114 16.25 3.92 -22.43
C LYS A 114 16.70 2.48 -22.12
N LEU A 115 17.77 2.31 -21.34
CA LEU A 115 18.37 1.03 -20.95
C LEU A 115 18.92 1.16 -19.52
N PRO A 116 19.08 0.05 -18.78
CA PRO A 116 19.86 0.05 -17.55
C PRO A 116 21.24 0.68 -17.79
N MET A 117 21.68 1.52 -16.85
CA MET A 117 22.89 2.34 -17.01
C MET A 117 24.14 1.53 -16.66
N PHE A 118 24.44 0.51 -17.46
CA PHE A 118 25.56 -0.39 -17.25
C PHE A 118 26.89 0.37 -17.12
N GLY A 119 27.66 0.05 -16.09
CA GLY A 119 28.95 0.70 -15.82
C GLY A 119 28.84 2.16 -15.34
N CYS A 120 27.66 2.62 -14.92
CA CYS A 120 27.50 3.94 -14.34
C CYS A 120 28.28 4.06 -13.02
N THR A 121 29.12 5.10 -12.91
CA THR A 121 29.94 5.37 -11.73
C THR A 121 29.67 6.75 -11.11
N ASN A 122 28.66 7.47 -11.61
CA ASN A 122 28.37 8.84 -11.19
C ASN A 122 26.87 9.11 -11.06
N ALA A 123 26.42 9.46 -9.85
CA ALA A 123 25.02 9.77 -9.58
C ALA A 123 24.48 10.96 -10.40
N ALA A 124 25.35 11.93 -10.74
CA ALA A 124 24.94 13.08 -11.54
C ALA A 124 24.40 12.67 -12.92
N ASP A 125 24.90 11.58 -13.50
CA ASP A 125 24.42 11.10 -14.80
C ASP A 125 23.02 10.46 -14.68
N VAL A 126 22.75 9.76 -13.57
CA VAL A 126 21.41 9.22 -13.27
C VAL A 126 20.42 10.37 -13.03
N LEU A 127 20.83 11.42 -12.31
CA LEU A 127 19.99 12.60 -12.08
C LEU A 127 19.67 13.35 -13.39
N LYS A 128 20.61 13.43 -14.33
CA LYS A 128 20.35 14.00 -15.67
C LYS A 128 19.29 13.19 -16.42
N GLU A 129 19.38 11.87 -16.36
CA GLU A 129 18.39 10.98 -16.99
C GLU A 129 17.02 11.08 -16.31
N ILE A 130 16.98 11.22 -14.99
CA ILE A 130 15.75 11.50 -14.25
C ILE A 130 15.16 12.81 -14.78
N ALA A 131 15.92 13.91 -14.79
CA ALA A 131 15.43 15.20 -15.28
C ALA A 131 14.94 15.14 -16.74
N ALA A 132 15.64 14.41 -17.61
CA ALA A 132 15.23 14.20 -19.00
C ALA A 132 13.91 13.42 -19.10
N ALA A 133 13.73 12.38 -18.28
CA ALA A 133 12.49 11.60 -18.21
C ALA A 133 11.33 12.45 -17.65
N LYS A 134 11.58 13.25 -16.60
CA LYS A 134 10.58 14.19 -16.04
C LYS A 134 10.11 15.19 -17.10
N ALA A 135 11.04 15.73 -17.90
CA ALA A 135 10.74 16.68 -18.95
C ALA A 135 9.98 16.05 -20.14
N ALA A 136 10.33 14.82 -20.51
CA ALA A 136 9.64 14.10 -21.60
C ALA A 136 8.23 13.64 -21.20
N TYR A 137 8.05 13.23 -19.94
CA TYR A 137 6.81 12.65 -19.42
C TYR A 137 6.39 13.29 -18.09
N PRO A 138 5.92 14.56 -18.10
CA PRO A 138 5.53 15.27 -16.89
C PRO A 138 4.30 14.66 -16.18
N GLU A 139 3.43 13.99 -16.94
CA GLU A 139 2.20 13.36 -16.43
C GLU A 139 2.40 11.87 -16.07
N CYS A 140 3.64 11.37 -16.02
CA CYS A 140 3.93 10.00 -15.64
C CYS A 140 4.53 9.90 -14.23
N TYR A 141 4.30 8.76 -13.59
CA TYR A 141 5.10 8.33 -12.46
C TYR A 141 6.46 7.85 -12.97
N ILE A 142 7.53 8.15 -12.24
CA ILE A 142 8.88 7.72 -12.58
C ILE A 142 9.51 7.13 -11.33
N ARG A 143 10.10 5.94 -11.46
CA ARG A 143 10.85 5.27 -10.40
C ARG A 143 12.27 4.97 -10.85
N VAL A 144 13.19 5.01 -9.89
CA VAL A 144 14.53 4.45 -10.01
C VAL A 144 14.45 3.01 -9.54
N SER A 145 14.98 2.08 -10.32
CA SER A 145 15.17 0.68 -9.98
C SER A 145 16.66 0.33 -10.07
N ALA A 146 17.13 -0.62 -9.28
CA ALA A 146 18.52 -1.08 -9.30
C ALA A 146 18.60 -2.60 -9.35
N PHE A 147 19.55 -3.11 -10.12
CA PHE A 147 19.72 -4.55 -10.35
C PHE A 147 21.09 -5.03 -9.89
N ASP A 148 21.09 -6.16 -9.18
CA ASP A 148 22.27 -6.94 -8.82
C ASP A 148 22.43 -8.05 -9.86
N SER A 149 23.52 -8.00 -10.64
CA SER A 149 23.80 -8.97 -11.70
C SER A 149 24.17 -10.35 -11.17
N ASP A 150 24.75 -10.43 -9.98
CA ASP A 150 25.22 -11.68 -9.40
C ASP A 150 24.04 -12.50 -8.86
N LYS A 151 23.08 -11.81 -8.23
CA LYS A 151 21.83 -12.43 -7.74
C LYS A 151 20.72 -12.45 -8.79
N GLN A 152 20.91 -11.74 -9.89
CA GLN A 152 19.93 -11.60 -10.97
C GLN A 152 18.57 -11.11 -10.48
N VAL A 153 18.57 -10.05 -9.66
CA VAL A 153 17.34 -9.53 -9.02
C VAL A 153 17.35 -8.00 -8.92
N GLN A 154 16.15 -7.41 -8.91
CA GLN A 154 15.98 -6.02 -8.50
C GLN A 154 16.19 -5.91 -6.99
N VAL A 155 17.12 -5.06 -6.57
CA VAL A 155 17.55 -4.91 -5.17
C VAL A 155 17.12 -3.60 -4.53
N ALA A 156 16.80 -2.59 -5.32
CA ALA A 156 16.20 -1.35 -4.85
C ALA A 156 15.18 -0.84 -5.88
N SER A 157 14.11 -0.22 -5.40
CA SER A 157 13.21 0.56 -6.24
C SER A 157 12.44 1.58 -5.41
N PHE A 158 12.42 2.83 -5.88
CA PHE A 158 11.73 3.92 -5.22
C PHE A 158 11.31 5.01 -6.22
N LEU A 159 10.23 5.71 -5.90
CA LEU A 159 9.62 6.71 -6.76
C LEU A 159 10.38 8.04 -6.70
N VAL A 160 10.60 8.68 -7.86
CA VAL A 160 11.29 9.99 -8.01
C VAL A 160 10.43 11.08 -8.65
N GLN A 161 9.28 10.72 -9.22
CA GLN A 161 8.24 11.65 -9.67
C GLN A 161 6.85 11.16 -9.26
N ARG A 162 6.08 12.06 -8.65
CA ARG A 162 4.64 11.93 -8.43
C ARG A 162 3.93 12.95 -9.33
N ILE A 163 2.77 12.57 -9.85
CA ILE A 163 1.89 13.49 -10.57
C ILE A 163 1.04 14.32 -9.60
N SER A 164 0.55 15.47 -10.06
CA SER A 164 -0.22 16.45 -9.29
C SER A 164 -1.48 15.88 -8.60
N THR A 165 -2.09 14.85 -9.18
CA THR A 165 -3.31 14.21 -8.64
C THR A 165 -3.07 13.38 -7.38
N ALA A 166 -1.81 13.11 -7.00
CA ALA A 166 -1.49 12.35 -5.80
C ALA A 166 -1.83 13.13 -4.51
N LEU A 167 -2.43 12.46 -3.53
CA LEU A 167 -2.78 13.06 -2.24
C LEU A 167 -1.50 13.59 -1.52
N PRO A 168 -1.44 14.88 -1.16
CA PRO A 168 -0.33 15.45 -0.40
C PRO A 168 -0.10 14.74 0.94
N MET A 169 1.13 14.73 1.43
CA MET A 169 1.52 14.00 2.64
C MET A 169 0.72 14.46 3.88
N GLU A 170 0.45 15.76 3.98
CA GLU A 170 -0.25 16.40 5.10
C GLU A 170 -1.71 15.96 5.18
N LYS A 171 -2.28 15.47 4.08
CA LYS A 171 -3.68 15.03 3.99
C LYS A 171 -3.86 13.52 4.13
N ARG A 172 -2.77 12.78 4.36
CA ARG A 172 -2.80 11.32 4.56
C ARG A 172 -3.53 10.90 5.83
N SER A 173 -3.60 11.80 6.81
CA SER A 173 -4.34 11.60 8.05
C SER A 173 -5.34 12.74 8.23
N MET A 174 -6.50 12.43 8.80
CA MET A 174 -7.59 13.38 9.08
C MET A 174 -7.95 13.32 10.56
N ALA A 175 -8.22 14.48 11.17
CA ALA A 175 -8.72 14.57 12.55
C ALA A 175 -10.24 14.30 12.61
#